data_AF-J3ERY8-F1
#
_entry.id   AF-J3ERY8-F1
#
_cell.length_a   1.000
_cell.length_b   1.000
_cell.length_c   1.000
_cell.angle_alpha   90.00
_cell.angle_beta   90.00
_cell.angle_gamma   90.00
#
_symmetry.space_group_name_H-M   'P 1'
#
loop_
_entity.id
_entity.type
_entity.pdbx_description
1 polymer ?
#
loop_
_entity_poly.entity_id
_entity_poly.type
_entity_poly.pdbx_seq_one_letter_code
_entity_poly.pdbx_strand_id
1 'polypeptide(L)'
;MGIDVDKLIFGISQISQMTAISPRQLRYWEKRGYISSLPEKDGVSRQYNLKTAIRIIGIKQFLDEGYTLAAAVEKVALFAKRNALLRHFVAQRFEGTTEVDGEMVLDFGDLNEQQRIYGLMQDGHAEFKIADK
;
A
#
# COMPACT_ATOMS: atom_id res chain seq x y z
N MET A 1 17.06 -2.70 8.89
CA MET A 1 17.35 -3.36 7.59
C MET A 1 16.06 -3.34 6.79
N GLY A 2 15.88 -2.38 5.87
CA GLY A 2 14.64 -2.21 5.12
C GLY A 2 14.82 -2.63 3.67
N ILE A 3 13.86 -3.37 3.13
CA ILE A 3 13.79 -3.64 1.69
C ILE A 3 13.41 -2.33 0.99
N ASP A 4 14.30 -1.82 0.15
CA ASP A 4 14.06 -0.62 -0.66
C ASP A 4 13.18 -0.98 -1.87
N VAL A 5 11.87 -0.98 -1.63
CA VAL A 5 10.86 -1.32 -2.63
C VAL A 5 10.63 -0.22 -3.68
N ASP A 6 11.18 0.98 -3.47
CA ASP A 6 11.04 2.10 -4.43
C ASP A 6 11.86 1.85 -5.70
N LYS A 7 12.85 0.95 -5.64
CA LYS A 7 13.63 0.48 -6.79
C LYS A 7 12.91 -0.55 -7.66
N LEU A 8 11.73 -1.03 -7.26
CA LEU A 8 10.97 -2.01 -8.04
C LEU A 8 10.32 -1.34 -9.26
N ILE A 9 10.72 -1.81 -10.44
CA ILE A 9 10.26 -1.32 -11.74
C ILE A 9 9.69 -2.48 -12.53
N PHE A 10 8.51 -2.27 -13.10
CA PHE A 10 7.76 -3.26 -13.87
C PHE A 10 7.52 -2.75 -15.29
N GLY A 11 7.86 -3.56 -16.29
CA GLY A 11 7.53 -3.27 -17.68
C GLY A 11 6.03 -3.46 -17.96
N ILE A 12 5.51 -2.76 -18.96
CA ILE A 12 4.10 -2.86 -19.38
C ILE A 12 3.67 -4.30 -19.69
N SER A 13 4.56 -5.12 -20.26
CA SER A 13 4.28 -6.53 -20.54
C SER A 13 4.12 -7.36 -19.27
N GLN A 14 4.94 -7.11 -18.24
CA GLN A 14 4.83 -7.79 -16.94
C GLN A 14 3.54 -7.39 -16.23
N ILE A 15 3.21 -6.09 -16.21
CA ILE A 15 1.94 -5.62 -15.64
C ILE A 15 0.76 -6.25 -16.39
N SER A 16 0.82 -6.32 -17.72
CA SER A 16 -0.23 -6.94 -18.52
C SER A 16 -0.41 -8.42 -18.18
N GLN A 17 0.69 -9.16 -18.03
CA GLN A 17 0.65 -10.57 -17.61
C GLN A 17 0.07 -10.74 -16.20
N MET A 18 0.48 -9.90 -15.24
CA MET A 18 0.05 -9.98 -13.85
C MET A 18 -1.43 -9.62 -13.67
N THR A 19 -1.96 -8.73 -14.50
CA THR A 19 -3.30 -8.15 -14.31
C THR A 19 -4.31 -8.55 -15.37
N ALA A 20 -3.89 -9.26 -16.42
CA ALA A 20 -4.67 -9.53 -17.63
C ALA A 20 -5.23 -8.26 -18.33
N ILE A 21 -4.75 -7.07 -17.99
CA ILE A 21 -5.10 -5.82 -18.68
C ILE A 21 -4.22 -5.70 -19.91
N SER A 22 -4.81 -5.43 -21.07
CA SER A 22 -4.04 -5.27 -22.31
C SER A 22 -3.12 -4.03 -22.25
N PRO A 23 -1.95 -4.04 -22.91
CA PRO A 23 -1.10 -2.85 -23.00
C PRO A 23 -1.82 -1.64 -23.60
N ARG A 24 -2.81 -1.87 -24.47
CA ARG A 24 -3.67 -0.82 -25.04
C ARG A 24 -4.51 -0.14 -23.97
N GLN A 25 -5.13 -0.90 -23.07
CA GLN A 25 -5.91 -0.34 -21.97
C GLN A 25 -5.02 0.44 -20.99
N LEU A 26 -3.82 -0.05 -20.68
CA LEU A 26 -2.86 0.67 -19.83
C LEU A 26 -2.47 2.03 -20.44
N ARG A 27 -2.15 2.07 -21.74
CA ARG A 27 -1.90 3.33 -22.46
C ARG A 27 -3.12 4.26 -22.46
N TYR A 28 -4.33 3.71 -22.57
CA TYR A 28 -5.56 4.49 -22.45
C TYR A 28 -5.72 5.07 -21.04
N TRP A 29 -5.44 4.31 -19.98
CA TRP A 29 -5.49 4.79 -18.60
C TRP A 29 -4.46 5.89 -18.34
N GLU A 30 -3.26 5.77 -18.89
CA GLU A 30 -2.24 6.84 -18.86
C GLU A 30 -2.75 8.11 -19.55
N LYS A 31 -3.28 7.99 -20.77
CA LYS A 31 -3.82 9.13 -21.54
C LYS A 31 -4.95 9.85 -20.77
N ARG A 32 -5.71 9.11 -19.96
CA ARG A 32 -6.77 9.65 -19.10
C ARG A 32 -6.26 10.22 -17.77
N GLY A 33 -4.95 10.12 -17.48
CA GLY A 33 -4.34 10.57 -16.24
C GLY A 33 -4.61 9.68 -15.04
N TYR A 34 -5.10 8.45 -15.25
CA TYR A 34 -5.43 7.53 -14.16
C TYR A 34 -4.19 6.81 -13.61
N ILE A 35 -3.16 6.65 -14.43
CA ILE A 35 -1.86 6.08 -14.05
C ILE A 35 -0.76 6.86 -14.77
N SER A 36 0.49 6.68 -14.34
CA SER A 36 1.64 7.35 -14.95
C SER A 36 2.83 6.40 -14.99
N SER A 37 3.43 6.25 -16.16
CA SER A 37 4.71 5.57 -16.33
C SER A 37 5.85 6.43 -15.79
N LEU A 38 7.00 5.79 -15.60
CA LEU A 38 8.27 6.50 -15.44
C LEU A 38 8.60 7.30 -16.73
N PRO A 39 9.44 8.35 -16.64
CA PRO A 39 9.87 9.11 -17.82
C PRO A 39 10.43 8.16 -18.89
N GLU A 40 9.94 8.29 -20.13
CA GLU A 40 10.43 7.49 -21.25
C GLU A 40 11.91 7.82 -21.50
N LYS A 41 12.75 6.79 -21.52
CA LYS A 41 14.07 6.83 -22.17
C LYS A 41 13.88 6.30 -23.59
N ASP A 42 14.52 6.93 -24.57
CA ASP A 42 14.39 6.54 -25.97
C ASP A 42 14.62 5.03 -26.16
N GLY A 43 13.71 4.39 -26.89
CA GLY A 43 13.76 2.96 -27.20
C GLY A 43 13.33 2.01 -26.07
N VAL A 44 12.96 2.51 -24.89
CA VAL A 44 12.55 1.66 -23.76
C VAL A 44 11.01 1.54 -23.68
N SER A 45 10.51 0.32 -23.52
CA SER A 45 9.08 0.08 -23.27
C SER A 45 8.63 0.77 -21.99
N ARG A 46 7.36 1.21 -21.92
CA ARG A 46 6.78 1.80 -20.69
C ARG A 46 7.08 0.97 -19.44
N GLN A 47 7.47 1.67 -18.40
CA GLN A 47 7.82 1.13 -17.09
C GLN A 47 7.03 1.83 -15.99
N TYR A 48 6.70 1.10 -14.95
CA TYR A 48 5.94 1.57 -13.80
C TYR A 48 6.70 1.26 -12.52
N ASN A 49 6.73 2.19 -11.58
CA ASN A 49 7.19 1.88 -10.23
C ASN A 49 6.14 1.06 -9.46
N LEU A 50 6.54 0.54 -8.29
CA LEU A 50 5.64 -0.23 -7.43
C LEU A 50 4.33 0.50 -7.11
N LYS A 51 4.39 1.81 -6.82
CA LYS A 51 3.20 2.61 -6.50
C LYS A 51 2.18 2.60 -7.64
N THR A 52 2.63 2.80 -8.89
CA THR A 52 1.74 2.74 -10.05
C THR A 52 1.29 1.30 -10.32
N ALA A 53 2.14 0.29 -10.13
CA ALA A 53 1.76 -1.11 -10.27
C ALA A 53 0.62 -1.50 -9.30
N ILE A 54 0.74 -1.15 -8.01
CA ILE A 54 -0.31 -1.36 -7.00
C ILE A 54 -1.60 -0.64 -7.40
N ARG A 55 -1.49 0.59 -7.93
CA ARG A 55 -2.67 1.33 -8.43
C ARG A 55 -3.37 0.59 -9.56
N ILE A 56 -2.63 0.05 -10.52
CA ILE A 56 -3.18 -0.74 -11.64
C ILE A 56 -3.87 -2.00 -11.12
N ILE A 57 -3.22 -2.75 -10.22
CA ILE A 57 -3.78 -3.96 -9.60
C ILE A 57 -5.08 -3.64 -8.85
N GLY A 58 -5.09 -2.56 -8.05
CA GLY A 58 -6.29 -2.13 -7.34
C GLY A 58 -7.43 -1.73 -8.29
N ILE A 59 -7.13 -1.03 -9.39
CA ILE A 59 -8.16 -0.69 -10.38
C ILE A 59 -8.72 -1.97 -10.99
N LYS A 60 -7.86 -2.94 -11.35
CA LYS A 60 -8.29 -4.24 -11.90
C LYS A 60 -9.23 -4.96 -10.95
N GLN A 61 -8.90 -5.03 -9.66
CA GLN A 61 -9.74 -5.69 -8.67
C GLN A 61 -11.16 -5.11 -8.65
N PHE A 62 -11.30 -3.78 -8.61
CA PHE A 62 -12.63 -3.17 -8.64
C PHE A 62 -13.33 -3.33 -10.01
N LEU A 63 -12.61 -3.39 -11.12
CA LEU A 63 -13.22 -3.74 -12.41
C LEU A 63 -13.78 -5.16 -12.39
N ASP A 64 -13.08 -6.12 -11.77
CA ASP A 64 -13.52 -7.50 -11.64
C ASP A 64 -14.75 -7.66 -10.73
N GLU A 65 -14.90 -6.76 -9.76
CA GLU A 65 -16.09 -6.63 -8.92
C GLU A 65 -17.28 -5.97 -9.66
N GLY A 66 -17.11 -5.58 -10.92
CA GLY A 66 -18.17 -5.01 -11.77
C GLY A 66 -18.29 -3.49 -11.73
N TYR A 67 -17.36 -2.78 -11.10
CA TYR A 67 -17.38 -1.31 -11.10
C TYR A 67 -16.95 -0.73 -12.46
N THR A 68 -17.41 0.50 -12.74
CA THR A 68 -16.89 1.26 -13.88
C THR A 68 -15.45 1.70 -13.63
N LEU A 69 -14.69 1.97 -14.70
CA LEU A 69 -13.31 2.45 -14.59
C LEU A 69 -13.17 3.71 -13.72
N ALA A 70 -14.10 4.67 -13.85
CA ALA A 70 -14.07 5.89 -13.04
C ALA A 70 -14.25 5.59 -11.54
N ALA A 71 -15.23 4.76 -11.19
CA ALA A 71 -15.48 4.34 -9.81
C ALA A 71 -14.31 3.53 -9.23
N ALA A 72 -13.71 2.64 -10.02
CA ALA A 72 -12.53 1.88 -9.63
C ALA A 72 -11.34 2.80 -9.30
N VAL A 73 -11.06 3.78 -10.17
CA VAL A 73 -9.99 4.77 -9.97
C VAL A 73 -10.21 5.58 -8.69
N GLU A 74 -11.45 6.01 -8.43
CA GLU A 74 -11.80 6.76 -7.22
C GLU A 74 -11.62 5.93 -5.96
N LYS A 75 -12.10 4.69 -5.94
CA LYS A 75 -11.95 3.77 -4.80
C LYS A 75 -10.48 3.51 -4.48
N VAL A 76 -9.63 3.29 -5.48
CA VAL A 76 -8.18 3.12 -5.28
C VAL A 76 -7.55 4.39 -4.74
N ALA A 77 -7.95 5.57 -5.21
CA ALA A 77 -7.46 6.84 -4.68
C ALA A 77 -7.85 7.01 -3.19
N LEU A 78 -9.08 6.66 -2.81
CA LEU A 78 -9.52 6.68 -1.42
C LEU A 78 -8.75 5.70 -0.55
N PHE A 79 -8.54 4.47 -1.04
CA PHE A 79 -7.71 3.47 -0.38
C PHE A 79 -6.28 3.99 -0.16
N ALA A 80 -5.67 4.60 -1.17
CA ALA A 80 -4.32 5.16 -1.08
C ALA A 80 -4.24 6.30 -0.04
N LYS A 81 -5.24 7.19 0.02
CA LYS A 81 -5.33 8.26 1.03
C LYS A 81 -5.42 7.68 2.44
N ARG A 82 -6.31 6.71 2.68
CA ARG A 82 -6.45 6.05 3.99
C ARG A 82 -5.16 5.36 4.44
N ASN A 83 -4.52 4.64 3.52
CA ASN A 83 -3.25 3.97 3.81
C ASN A 83 -2.10 4.95 4.06
N ALA A 84 -2.07 6.10 3.38
CA ALA A 84 -1.07 7.13 3.64
C ALA A 84 -1.21 7.69 5.06
N LEU A 85 -2.44 7.96 5.51
CA LEU A 85 -2.71 8.38 6.88
C LEU A 85 -2.28 7.32 7.89
N LEU A 86 -2.67 6.05 7.68
CA LEU A 86 -2.29 4.95 8.56
C LEU A 86 -0.77 4.78 8.65
N ARG A 87 -0.07 4.74 7.51
CA ARG A 87 1.40 4.61 7.49
C ARG A 87 2.07 5.76 8.22
N HIS A 88 1.59 6.99 8.04
CA HIS A 88 2.16 8.15 8.71
C HIS A 88 1.95 8.10 10.22
N PHE A 89 0.75 7.71 10.66
CA PHE A 89 0.44 7.49 12.07
C PHE A 89 1.32 6.39 12.68
N VAL A 90 1.36 5.22 12.05
CA VAL A 90 2.16 4.08 12.53
C VAL A 90 3.65 4.42 12.53
N ALA A 91 4.18 5.07 11.49
CA ALA A 91 5.61 5.42 11.45
C ALA A 91 6.03 6.43 12.55
N GLN A 92 5.09 7.22 13.07
CA GLN A 92 5.35 8.14 14.19
C GLN A 92 5.14 7.51 15.56
N ARG A 93 4.24 6.53 15.65
CA ARG A 93 3.88 5.91 16.93
C ARG A 93 4.61 4.61 17.20
N PHE A 94 4.99 3.88 16.17
CA PHE A 94 5.64 2.58 16.32
C PHE A 94 7.07 2.76 16.84
N GLU A 95 7.28 2.41 18.10
CA GLU A 95 8.59 2.46 18.77
C GLU A 95 9.36 1.13 18.63
N GLY A 96 8.69 0.04 18.25
CA GLY A 96 9.31 -1.24 17.95
C GLY A 96 8.47 -2.43 18.40
N THR A 97 9.14 -3.54 18.67
CA THR A 97 8.54 -4.72 19.28
C THR A 97 9.12 -4.94 20.67
N THR A 98 8.30 -5.35 21.62
CA THR A 98 8.75 -5.76 22.96
C THR A 98 8.01 -7.03 23.39
N GLU A 99 8.35 -7.56 24.56
CA GLU A 99 7.65 -8.67 25.19
C GLU A 99 6.84 -8.14 26.38
N VAL A 100 5.55 -8.49 26.44
CA VAL A 100 4.66 -8.18 27.57
C VAL A 100 3.93 -9.47 27.94
N ASP A 101 4.07 -9.91 29.19
CA ASP A 101 3.51 -11.16 29.72
C ASP A 101 3.84 -12.41 28.88
N GLY A 102 5.04 -12.48 28.31
CA GLY A 102 5.48 -13.61 27.49
C GLY A 102 5.04 -13.56 26.02
N GLU A 103 4.31 -12.52 25.62
CA GLU A 103 3.86 -12.32 24.23
C GLU A 103 4.64 -11.20 23.55
N MET A 104 5.04 -11.43 22.30
CA MET A 104 5.64 -10.39 21.46
C MET A 104 4.56 -9.41 21.01
N VAL A 105 4.74 -8.13 21.32
CA VAL A 105 3.78 -7.06 21.03
C VAL A 105 4.43 -5.95 20.21
N LEU A 106 3.60 -5.20 19.48
CA LEU A 106 3.99 -3.95 18.83
C LEU A 106 3.89 -2.82 19.86
N ASP A 107 4.98 -2.11 20.12
CA ASP A 107 5.00 -0.94 21.00
C ASP A 107 4.64 0.33 20.20
N PHE A 108 3.57 1.01 20.60
CA PHE A 108 3.11 2.26 19.98
C PHE A 108 3.39 3.50 20.85
N GLY A 109 4.23 3.34 21.86
CA GLY A 109 4.71 4.40 22.74
C GLY A 109 3.73 4.80 23.81
N ASP A 110 3.95 6.01 24.32
CA ASP A 110 3.17 6.57 25.42
C ASP A 110 1.75 6.93 24.97
N LEU A 111 0.77 6.43 25.73
CA LEU A 111 -0.61 6.88 25.64
C LEU A 111 -0.80 8.20 26.41
N ASN A 112 -0.15 8.31 27.57
CA ASN A 112 -0.08 9.49 28.43
C ASN A 112 1.21 9.44 29.30
N GLU A 113 1.31 10.31 30.30
CA GLU A 113 2.49 10.38 31.18
C GLU A 113 2.74 9.08 31.95
N GLN A 114 1.69 8.32 32.27
CA GLN A 114 1.74 7.13 33.12
C GLN A 114 1.58 5.81 32.35
N GLN A 115 1.09 5.83 31.11
CA GLN A 115 0.64 4.63 30.40
C GLN A 115 1.23 4.51 29.01
N ARG A 116 1.42 3.26 28.55
CA ARG A 116 1.87 2.89 27.21
C ARG A 116 0.82 2.04 26.50
N ILE A 117 0.82 2.09 25.17
CA ILE A 117 -0.09 1.35 24.32
C ILE A 117 0.65 0.32 23.46
N TYR A 118 0.15 -0.91 23.49
CA TYR A 118 0.68 -2.04 22.74
C TYR A 118 -0.38 -2.61 21.80
N GLY A 119 0.04 -3.08 20.63
CA GLY A 119 -0.78 -3.89 19.73
C GLY A 119 -0.40 -5.36 19.79
N LEU A 120 -1.40 -6.21 19.95
CA LEU A 120 -1.29 -7.67 19.94
C LEU A 120 -1.93 -8.21 18.65
N MET A 121 -1.41 -9.33 18.15
CA MET A 121 -2.09 -10.14 17.15
C MET A 121 -2.44 -11.48 17.79
N GLN A 122 -3.71 -11.69 18.15
CA GLN A 122 -4.21 -12.95 18.72
C GLN A 122 -5.21 -13.58 17.76
N ASP A 123 -4.96 -14.83 17.35
CA ASP A 123 -5.81 -15.59 16.42
C ASP A 123 -6.20 -14.82 15.14
N GLY A 124 -5.29 -13.99 14.62
CA GLY A 124 -5.51 -13.17 13.42
C GLY A 124 -6.32 -11.89 13.67
N HIS A 125 -6.71 -11.62 14.91
CA HIS A 125 -7.37 -10.40 15.35
C HIS A 125 -6.38 -9.45 16.01
N ALA A 126 -6.52 -8.16 15.71
CA ALA A 126 -5.71 -7.11 16.31
C ALA A 126 -6.40 -6.57 17.57
N GLU A 127 -5.67 -6.53 18.68
CA GLU A 127 -6.14 -6.01 19.95
C GLU A 127 -5.17 -4.95 20.50
N PHE A 128 -5.70 -4.03 21.32
CA PHE A 128 -4.87 -3.08 22.05
C PHE A 128 -4.78 -3.45 23.52
N LYS A 129 -3.58 -3.36 24.07
CA LYS A 129 -3.31 -3.47 25.51
C LYS A 129 -2.71 -2.17 26.00
N ILE A 130 -3.19 -1.70 27.14
CA ILE A 130 -2.62 -0.55 27.85
C ILE A 130 -1.90 -1.10 29.08
N ALA A 131 -0.67 -0.68 29.30
CA ALA A 131 0.05 -0.98 30.54
C ALA A 131 0.54 0.32 31.19
N ASP A 132 0.56 0.33 32.51
CA ASP A 132 1.21 1.40 33.27
C ASP A 132 2.74 1.27 33.13
N LYS A 133 3.43 2.41 33.15
CA LYS A 133 4.90 2.48 33.10
C LYS A 133 5.56 2.04 34.40
#